data_AF-A0A645H3A9-F1
#
_entry.id   AF-A0A645H3A9-F1
#
_cell.length_a   1.000
_cell.length_b   1.000
_cell.length_c   1.000
_cell.angle_alpha   90.00
_cell.angle_beta   90.00
_cell.angle_gamma   90.00
#
_symmetry.space_group_name_H-M   'P 1'
#
loop_
_entity.id
_entity.type
_entity.pdbx_description
1 polymer ?
#
loop_
_entity_poly.entity_id
_entity_poly.type
_entity_poly.pdbx_seq_one_letter_code
_entity_poly.pdbx_strand_id
1 'polypeptide(L)'
;MTVRQIKKQVVEYERGRFLEQYKLDAIMDMNLVRFTSPGMYPELINHILVHKYYINEKQTEEIPFETAAKSWYDNVFLPIVVQIKRDKLLSSFPGKTEADLYMWIVRHWDNLKSDTGKPVSIESASLDYKRRFGKGTTARWWAWMREFFSRK
;
A
#
# COMPACT_ATOMS: atom_id res chain seq x y z
N MET A 1 4.60 9.66 27.50
CA MET A 1 4.48 9.53 26.02
C MET A 1 3.01 9.55 25.63
N THR A 2 2.66 10.21 24.52
CA THR A 2 1.30 10.23 23.97
C THR A 2 1.08 9.06 23.00
N VAL A 3 -0.18 8.69 22.74
CA VAL A 3 -0.54 7.65 21.74
C VAL A 3 0.06 7.96 20.36
N ARG A 4 0.11 9.24 19.98
CA ARG A 4 0.75 9.69 18.73
C ARG A 4 2.25 9.41 18.71
N GLN A 5 2.95 9.64 19.83
CA GLN A 5 4.38 9.35 19.95
C GLN A 5 4.65 7.84 19.88
N ILE A 6 3.83 7.03 20.54
CA ILE A 6 3.93 5.56 20.48
C ILE A 6 3.76 5.07 19.04
N LYS A 7 2.69 5.50 18.34
CA LYS A 7 2.47 5.12 16.94
C LYS A 7 3.67 5.47 16.05
N LYS A 8 4.22 6.68 16.21
CA LYS A 8 5.41 7.10 15.47
C LYS A 8 6.58 6.16 15.74
N GLN A 9 6.86 5.84 17.01
CA GLN A 9 7.96 4.93 17.36
C GLN A 9 7.78 3.53 16.77
N VAL A 10 6.55 3.00 16.77
CA VAL A 10 6.26 1.70 16.14
C VAL A 10 6.55 1.74 14.64
N VAL A 11 6.11 2.79 13.93
CA VAL A 11 6.37 2.94 12.49
C VAL A 11 7.86 3.02 12.19
N GLU A 12 8.62 3.78 12.98
CA GLU A 12 10.08 3.87 12.81
C GLU A 12 10.78 2.53 13.10
N TYR A 13 10.32 1.80 14.13
CA TYR A 13 10.83 0.47 14.44
C TYR A 13 10.55 -0.52 13.29
N GLU A 14 9.32 -0.57 12.80
CA GLU A 14 8.94 -1.42 11.65
C GLU A 14 9.77 -1.08 10.41
N ARG A 15 9.97 0.22 10.13
CA ARG A 15 10.82 0.67 9.02
C ARG A 15 12.26 0.18 9.18
N GLY A 16 12.84 0.33 10.38
CA GLY A 16 14.19 -0.12 10.66
C GLY A 16 14.36 -1.62 10.44
N ARG A 17 13.42 -2.42 10.96
CA ARG A 17 13.41 -3.88 10.78
C ARG A 17 13.26 -4.27 9.32
N PHE A 18 12.38 -3.60 8.58
CA PHE A 18 12.21 -3.83 7.14
C PHE A 18 13.50 -3.58 6.36
N LEU A 19 14.18 -2.46 6.62
CA LEU A 19 15.44 -2.13 5.94
C LEU A 19 16.56 -3.12 6.31
N GLU A 20 16.67 -3.49 7.58
CA GLU A 20 17.66 -4.45 8.08
C GLU A 20 17.49 -5.84 7.44
N GLN A 21 16.25 -6.33 7.41
CA GLN A 21 15.93 -7.69 7.00
C GLN A 21 15.98 -7.87 5.47
N TYR A 22 15.43 -6.93 4.71
CA TYR A 22 15.24 -7.12 3.26
C TYR A 22 16.23 -6.34 2.38
N LYS A 23 16.89 -5.29 2.91
CA LYS A 23 17.93 -4.53 2.20
C LYS A 23 17.54 -4.11 0.77
N LEU A 24 16.32 -3.59 0.63
CA LEU A 24 15.73 -3.24 -0.68
C LEU A 24 16.04 -1.81 -1.12
N ASP A 25 16.85 -1.08 -0.36
CA ASP A 25 17.30 0.28 -0.65
C ASP A 25 18.12 0.38 -1.95
N ALA A 26 18.74 -0.72 -2.38
CA ALA A 26 19.42 -0.81 -3.67
C ALA A 26 18.46 -0.89 -4.88
N ILE A 27 17.19 -1.26 -4.68
CA ILE A 27 16.24 -1.55 -5.76
C ILE A 27 14.95 -0.71 -5.70
N MET A 28 14.70 0.00 -4.61
CA MET A 28 13.51 0.85 -4.41
C MET A 28 13.87 2.18 -3.76
N ASP A 29 13.21 3.26 -4.17
CA ASP A 29 13.31 4.54 -3.45
C ASP A 29 12.55 4.47 -2.12
N MET A 30 13.31 4.24 -1.05
CA MET A 30 12.77 4.15 0.31
C MET A 30 12.18 5.46 0.82
N ASN A 31 12.42 6.61 0.19
CA ASN A 31 11.75 7.86 0.53
C ASN A 31 10.29 7.88 0.06
N LEU A 32 10.00 7.20 -1.07
CA LEU A 32 8.63 6.99 -1.54
C LEU A 32 7.94 5.89 -0.74
N VAL A 33 8.67 4.84 -0.36
CA VAL A 33 8.16 3.74 0.48
C VAL A 33 8.25 4.13 1.96
N ARG A 34 7.47 5.14 2.37
CA ARG A 34 7.37 5.62 3.76
C ARG A 34 5.92 5.62 4.20
N PHE A 35 5.62 4.98 5.34
CA PHE A 35 4.27 4.93 5.90
C PHE A 35 4.11 5.83 7.13
N THR A 36 2.86 6.15 7.46
CA THR A 36 2.52 6.93 8.68
C THR A 36 1.70 6.14 9.69
N SER A 37 1.32 4.92 9.34
CA SER A 37 0.52 4.01 10.18
C SER A 37 1.29 2.73 10.48
N PRO A 38 1.22 2.19 11.71
CA PRO A 38 1.77 0.88 12.03
C PRO A 38 1.19 -0.25 11.15
N GLY A 39 1.93 -1.33 11.00
CA GLY A 39 1.53 -2.55 10.31
C GLY A 39 1.70 -2.52 8.79
N MET A 40 2.17 -1.40 8.22
CA MET A 40 2.22 -1.24 6.76
C MET A 40 3.43 -1.91 6.10
N TYR A 41 4.57 -2.02 6.79
CA TYR A 41 5.74 -2.71 6.22
C TYR A 41 5.55 -4.23 6.13
N PRO A 42 4.96 -4.93 7.13
CA PRO A 42 4.58 -6.33 6.97
C PRO A 42 3.59 -6.56 5.82
N GLU A 43 2.57 -5.70 5.68
CA GLU A 43 1.61 -5.77 4.58
C GLU A 43 2.29 -5.56 3.21
N LEU A 44 3.25 -4.64 3.13
CA LEU A 44 4.04 -4.43 1.92
C LEU A 44 4.74 -5.71 1.46
N ILE A 45 5.32 -6.45 2.40
CA ILE A 45 5.96 -7.73 2.10
C ILE A 45 4.94 -8.74 1.57
N ASN A 46 3.75 -8.80 2.18
CA ASN A 46 2.67 -9.65 1.69
C ASN A 46 2.31 -9.32 0.23
N HIS A 47 2.20 -8.04 -0.13
CA HIS A 47 1.95 -7.62 -1.51
C HIS A 47 3.05 -8.08 -2.48
N ILE A 48 4.32 -7.99 -2.07
CA ILE A 48 5.45 -8.46 -2.88
C ILE A 48 5.40 -9.99 -3.04
N LEU A 49 5.08 -10.74 -1.98
CA LEU A 49 4.99 -12.20 -2.02
C LEU A 49 3.83 -12.67 -2.89
N VAL A 50 2.68 -12.00 -2.85
CA VAL A 50 1.56 -12.28 -3.74
C VAL A 50 1.94 -12.00 -5.20
N HIS A 51 2.61 -10.89 -5.48
CA HIS A 51 3.12 -10.57 -6.82
C HIS A 51 4.12 -11.63 -7.31
N LYS A 52 5.04 -12.05 -6.43
CA LYS A 52 6.01 -13.13 -6.67
C LYS A 52 5.33 -14.44 -7.05
N TYR A 53 4.28 -14.82 -6.31
CA TYR A 53 3.50 -16.03 -6.57
C TYR A 53 2.96 -16.04 -8.00
N TYR A 54 2.27 -14.97 -8.42
CA TYR A 54 1.71 -14.87 -9.77
C TYR A 54 2.76 -14.84 -10.89
N ILE A 55 3.97 -14.30 -10.63
CA ILE A 55 5.07 -14.39 -11.60
C ILE A 55 5.52 -15.84 -11.77
N ASN A 56 5.68 -16.56 -10.65
CA ASN A 56 6.17 -17.94 -10.65
C ASN A 56 5.21 -18.93 -11.28
N GLU A 57 3.90 -18.68 -11.30
CA GLU A 57 2.93 -19.55 -12.00
C GLU A 57 3.26 -19.79 -13.48
N LYS A 58 4.03 -18.89 -14.10
CA LYS A 58 4.42 -18.97 -15.51
C LYS A 58 5.87 -19.41 -15.71
N GLN A 59 6.56 -19.80 -14.64
CA GLN A 59 7.99 -20.15 -14.64
C GLN A 59 8.18 -21.59 -14.19
N THR A 60 9.23 -22.23 -14.68
CA THR A 60 9.63 -23.58 -14.23
C THR A 60 10.42 -23.53 -12.93
N GLU A 61 11.07 -22.40 -12.64
CA GLU A 61 11.88 -22.18 -11.44
C GLU A 61 11.41 -20.94 -10.68
N GLU A 62 11.54 -20.98 -9.35
CA GLU A 62 11.13 -19.90 -8.46
C GLU A 62 12.10 -18.72 -8.54
N ILE A 63 11.58 -17.52 -8.83
CA ILE A 63 12.41 -16.30 -8.82
C ILE A 63 12.83 -15.91 -7.39
N PRO A 64 13.99 -15.26 -7.22
CA PRO A 64 14.39 -14.67 -5.93
C PRO A 64 13.43 -13.57 -5.45
N PHE A 65 13.37 -13.36 -4.14
CA PHE A 65 12.50 -12.34 -3.54
C PHE A 65 12.82 -10.93 -4.04
N GLU A 66 14.10 -10.58 -4.15
CA GLU A 66 14.58 -9.28 -4.60
C GLU A 66 14.16 -8.99 -6.04
N THR A 67 14.15 -10.02 -6.89
CA THR A 67 13.67 -9.92 -8.27
C THR A 67 12.18 -9.60 -8.31
N ALA A 68 11.39 -10.28 -7.47
CA ALA A 68 9.97 -10.01 -7.34
C ALA A 68 9.68 -8.63 -6.74
N ALA A 69 10.45 -8.22 -5.72
CA ALA A 69 10.34 -6.91 -5.08
C ALA A 69 10.60 -5.78 -6.08
N LYS A 70 11.64 -5.91 -6.91
CA LYS A 70 11.93 -4.95 -7.99
C LYS A 70 10.77 -4.90 -9.00
N SER A 71 10.31 -6.07 -9.46
CA SER A 71 9.19 -6.15 -10.41
C SER A 71 7.91 -5.52 -9.85
N TRP A 72 7.60 -5.79 -8.58
CA TRP A 72 6.45 -5.21 -7.89
C TRP A 72 6.58 -3.68 -7.79
N TYR A 73 7.77 -3.19 -7.45
CA TYR A 73 8.02 -1.75 -7.34
C TYR A 73 7.79 -1.03 -8.68
N ASP A 74 8.36 -1.56 -9.75
CA ASP A 74 8.31 -0.96 -11.08
C ASP A 74 6.91 -1.06 -11.73
N ASN A 75 6.24 -2.20 -11.58
CA ASN A 75 5.03 -2.51 -12.35
C ASN A 75 3.72 -2.34 -11.55
N VAL A 76 3.79 -2.24 -10.22
CA VAL A 76 2.60 -2.15 -9.36
C VAL A 76 2.65 -0.88 -8.51
N PHE A 77 3.71 -0.67 -7.74
CA PHE A 77 3.80 0.45 -6.82
C PHE A 77 3.94 1.79 -7.54
N LEU A 78 4.97 1.94 -8.39
CA LEU A 78 5.27 3.20 -9.08
C LEU A 78 4.12 3.69 -9.96
N PRO A 79 3.44 2.85 -10.78
CA PRO A 79 2.32 3.32 -11.60
C PRO A 79 1.19 3.93 -10.77
N ILE A 80 0.85 3.31 -9.64
CA ILE A 80 -0.18 3.84 -8.72
C ILE A 80 0.31 5.13 -8.05
N VAL A 81 1.57 5.19 -7.60
CA VAL A 81 2.16 6.39 -7.00
C VAL A 81 2.19 7.56 -7.99
N VAL A 82 2.53 7.31 -9.25
CA VAL A 82 2.50 8.31 -10.32
C VAL A 82 1.06 8.81 -10.52
N GLN A 83 0.08 7.91 -10.54
CA GLN A 83 -1.32 8.29 -10.65
C GLN A 83 -1.79 9.13 -9.46
N ILE A 84 -1.45 8.74 -8.22
CA ILE A 84 -1.71 9.49 -6.99
C ILE A 84 -1.18 10.93 -7.10
N LYS A 85 0.05 11.09 -7.59
CA LYS A 85 0.70 12.39 -7.78
C LYS A 85 0.01 13.21 -8.87
N ARG A 86 -0.23 12.61 -10.05
CA ARG A 86 -0.91 13.25 -11.19
C ARG A 86 -2.29 13.78 -10.80
N ASP A 87 -3.03 13.00 -10.03
CA ASP A 87 -4.37 13.34 -9.56
C ASP A 87 -4.40 14.25 -8.34
N LYS A 88 -3.22 14.60 -7.78
CA LYS A 88 -3.06 15.40 -6.56
C LYS A 88 -3.86 14.84 -5.37
N LEU A 89 -3.98 13.53 -5.26
CA LEU A 89 -4.85 12.91 -4.25
C LEU A 89 -4.42 13.25 -2.82
N LEU A 90 -3.11 13.43 -2.57
CA LEU A 90 -2.60 13.83 -1.26
C LEU A 90 -3.19 15.15 -0.73
N SER A 91 -3.68 16.04 -1.60
CA SER A 91 -4.35 17.28 -1.16
C SER A 91 -5.61 17.00 -0.31
N SER A 92 -6.25 15.85 -0.50
CA SER A 92 -7.41 15.41 0.28
C SER A 92 -7.04 14.61 1.54
N PHE A 93 -5.76 14.27 1.74
CA PHE A 93 -5.29 13.40 2.83
C PHE A 93 -4.07 14.01 3.56
N PRO A 94 -4.27 15.05 4.39
CA PRO A 94 -3.19 15.70 5.12
C PRO A 94 -2.42 14.73 6.04
N GLY A 95 -1.09 14.80 5.99
CA GLY A 95 -0.21 13.97 6.83
C GLY A 95 -0.19 12.49 6.43
N LYS A 96 -0.48 12.19 5.16
CA LYS A 96 -0.31 10.86 4.55
C LYS A 96 0.74 10.92 3.44
N THR A 97 1.27 9.77 3.09
CA THR A 97 2.23 9.60 1.99
C THR A 97 1.59 8.89 0.81
N GLU A 98 2.28 8.90 -0.33
CA GLU A 98 1.88 8.12 -1.50
C GLU A 98 1.82 6.63 -1.20
N ALA A 99 2.73 6.10 -0.35
CA ALA A 99 2.70 4.70 0.06
C ALA A 99 1.47 4.39 0.95
N ASP A 100 1.09 5.28 1.85
CA ASP A 100 -0.16 5.11 2.62
C ASP A 100 -1.38 5.02 1.68
N LEU A 101 -1.46 5.94 0.71
CA LEU A 101 -2.55 5.95 -0.27
C LEU A 101 -2.53 4.72 -1.19
N TYR A 102 -1.36 4.28 -1.63
CA TYR A 102 -1.21 3.02 -2.37
C TYR A 102 -1.86 1.86 -1.61
N MET A 103 -1.50 1.72 -0.32
CA MET A 103 -1.99 0.60 0.49
C MET A 103 -3.52 0.65 0.64
N TRP A 104 -4.08 1.85 0.76
CA TRP A 104 -5.53 2.04 0.85
C TRP A 104 -6.26 1.74 -0.46
N ILE A 105 -5.68 2.15 -1.60
CA ILE A 105 -6.26 1.88 -2.92
C ILE A 105 -6.27 0.39 -3.21
N VAL A 106 -5.17 -0.32 -2.93
CA VAL A 106 -5.09 -1.77 -3.16
C VAL A 106 -6.05 -2.53 -2.26
N ARG A 107 -6.14 -2.18 -0.96
CA ARG A 107 -7.10 -2.82 -0.06
C ARG A 107 -8.56 -2.54 -0.46
N HIS A 108 -8.87 -1.34 -0.94
CA HIS A 108 -10.19 -1.02 -1.50
C HIS A 108 -10.50 -1.86 -2.75
N TRP A 109 -9.51 -2.06 -3.60
CA TRP A 109 -9.64 -2.88 -4.80
C TRP A 109 -9.94 -4.35 -4.49
N ASP A 110 -9.25 -4.95 -3.51
CA ASP A 110 -9.48 -6.33 -3.09
C ASP A 110 -10.90 -6.54 -2.53
N ASN A 111 -11.40 -5.56 -1.78
CA ASN A 111 -12.79 -5.57 -1.32
C ASN A 111 -13.79 -5.49 -2.49
N LEU A 112 -13.55 -4.60 -3.46
CA LEU A 112 -14.41 -4.48 -4.64
C LEU A 112 -14.46 -5.77 -5.46
N LYS A 113 -13.33 -6.47 -5.60
CA LYS A 113 -13.30 -7.78 -6.29
C LYS A 113 -14.14 -8.82 -5.56
N SER A 114 -14.02 -8.87 -4.24
CA SER A 114 -14.75 -9.81 -3.38
C SER A 114 -16.27 -9.59 -3.47
N ASP A 115 -16.71 -8.34 -3.55
CA ASP A 115 -18.13 -7.98 -3.58
C ASP A 115 -18.78 -8.09 -4.97
N THR A 116 -18.02 -7.93 -6.06
CA THR A 116 -18.58 -7.80 -7.41
C THR A 116 -18.34 -8.98 -8.36
N GLY A 117 -17.41 -9.89 -8.02
CA GLY A 117 -17.10 -11.07 -8.82
C GLY A 117 -16.54 -10.79 -10.23
N LYS A 118 -16.20 -9.54 -10.54
CA LYS A 118 -15.68 -9.12 -11.86
C LYS A 118 -14.20 -8.76 -11.78
N PRO A 119 -13.43 -8.95 -12.86
CA PRO A 119 -12.05 -8.49 -12.92
C PRO A 119 -12.03 -6.95 -12.90
N VAL A 120 -11.64 -6.38 -11.76
CA VAL A 120 -11.39 -4.94 -11.63
C VAL A 120 -9.91 -4.70 -11.93
N SER A 121 -9.57 -3.75 -12.79
CA SER A 121 -8.17 -3.34 -13.00
C SER A 121 -7.73 -2.34 -11.92
N ILE A 122 -6.42 -2.26 -11.64
CA ILE A 122 -5.86 -1.29 -10.68
C ILE A 122 -6.19 0.17 -11.08
N GLU A 123 -6.18 0.48 -12.37
CA GLU A 123 -6.53 1.80 -12.90
C GLU A 123 -7.99 2.17 -12.61
N SER A 124 -8.92 1.24 -12.84
CA SER A 124 -10.34 1.44 -12.53
C SER A 124 -10.59 1.53 -11.02
N ALA A 125 -9.80 0.83 -10.22
CA ALA A 125 -9.82 0.93 -8.75
C ALA A 125 -9.37 2.30 -8.25
N SER A 126 -8.29 2.84 -8.81
CA SER A 126 -7.77 4.18 -8.48
C SER A 126 -8.80 5.28 -8.80
N LEU A 127 -9.45 5.19 -9.97
CA LEU A 127 -10.50 6.12 -10.38
C LEU A 127 -11.77 5.99 -9.51
N ASP A 128 -12.21 4.76 -9.18
CA ASP A 128 -13.32 4.55 -8.25
C ASP A 128 -13.02 5.09 -6.86
N TYR A 129 -11.79 4.88 -6.35
CA TYR A 129 -11.35 5.41 -5.07
C TYR A 129 -11.42 6.94 -5.03
N LYS A 130 -10.89 7.61 -6.07
CA LYS A 130 -10.99 9.08 -6.21
C LYS A 130 -12.44 9.55 -6.23
N ARG A 131 -13.33 8.85 -6.95
CA ARG A 131 -14.76 9.20 -7.04
C ARG A 131 -15.49 9.04 -5.72
N ARG A 132 -15.25 7.95 -4.99
CA ARG A 132 -15.94 7.63 -3.73
C ARG A 132 -15.43 8.44 -2.53
N PHE A 133 -14.14 8.72 -2.49
CA PHE A 133 -13.48 9.25 -1.29
C PHE A 133 -12.82 10.62 -1.49
N GLY A 134 -12.75 11.14 -2.72
CA GLY A 134 -12.06 12.40 -3.04
C GLY A 134 -12.84 13.68 -2.71
N LYS A 135 -14.14 13.62 -2.41
CA LYS A 135 -14.97 14.80 -2.06
C LYS A 135 -15.60 14.65 -0.67
N GLY A 136 -15.05 15.38 0.31
CA GLY A 136 -15.78 15.88 1.50
C GLY A 136 -16.36 14.89 2.52
N THR A 137 -16.19 13.57 2.37
CA THR A 137 -16.82 12.56 3.25
C THR A 137 -15.84 11.93 4.24
N THR A 138 -14.94 12.74 4.81
CA THR A 138 -13.95 12.29 5.81
C THR A 138 -14.60 11.68 7.05
N ALA A 139 -15.84 12.05 7.40
CA ALA A 139 -16.56 11.51 8.55
C ALA A 139 -16.93 10.02 8.43
N ARG A 140 -17.35 9.56 7.24
CA ARG A 140 -17.63 8.12 6.97
C ARG A 140 -16.36 7.29 6.98
N TRP A 141 -15.26 7.90 6.53
CA TRP A 141 -13.93 7.30 6.45
C TRP A 141 -13.32 7.03 7.84
N TRP A 142 -13.50 7.92 8.81
CA TRP A 142 -13.07 7.70 10.20
C TRP A 142 -13.85 6.57 10.91
N ALA A 143 -15.13 6.40 10.61
CA ALA A 143 -15.94 5.32 11.15
C ALA A 143 -15.52 3.95 10.58
N TRP A 144 -15.32 3.86 9.26
CA TRP A 144 -14.88 2.64 8.58
C TRP A 144 -13.46 2.21 8.98
N MET A 145 -12.52 3.16 9.13
CA MET A 145 -11.17 2.87 9.63
C MET A 145 -11.16 2.33 11.06
N ARG A 146 -12.03 2.83 11.96
CA ARG A 146 -12.10 2.32 13.35
C ARG A 146 -12.54 0.86 13.42
N GLU A 147 -13.47 0.47 12.56
CA GLU A 147 -14.01 -0.89 12.51
C GLU A 147 -12.99 -1.90 11.93
N PHE A 148 -12.21 -1.47 10.93
CA PHE A 148 -11.28 -2.34 10.21
C PHE A 148 -9.93 -2.55 10.94
N PHE A 149 -9.49 -1.60 11.78
CA PHE A 149 -8.32 -1.76 12.66
C PHE A 149 -8.67 -2.41 14.02
N SER A 150 -9.94 -2.74 14.30
CA SER A 150 -10.35 -3.39 15.55
C SER A 150 -10.62 -4.90 15.42
N ARG A 151 -10.55 -5.47 14.21
CA ARG A 151 -10.63 -6.92 14.04
C ARG A 151 -9.24 -7.52 14.27
N LYS A 152 -9.09 -8.04 15.49
CA LYS A 152 -8.05 -9.02 15.87
C LYS A 152 -8.14 -10.27 15.01
#